data_AF-A0A1S3CSP1-F1
#
_entry.id   AF-A0A1S3CSP1-F1
#
_cell.length_a   1.000
_cell.length_b   1.000
_cell.length_c   1.000
_cell.angle_alpha   90.00
_cell.angle_beta   90.00
_cell.angle_gamma   90.00
#
_symmetry.space_group_name_H-M   'P 1'
#
loop_
_entity.id
_entity.type
_entity.pdbx_description
1 polymer ?
#
loop_
_entity_poly.entity_id
_entity_poly.type
_entity_poly.pdbx_seq_one_letter_code
_entity_poly.pdbx_strand_id
1 'polypeptide(L)'
;MEVNLLHDSLNNIRTATSRLDIASAALHDLSLRPQGKRMFVPLTASLYVPGTLDEADKVLVDVGTGYFIEVSFVGILYLILDSLFFLTKKA
;
A
#
# COMPACT_ATOMS: atom_id res chain seq x y z
N MET A 1 19.70 -25.33 10.43
CA MET A 1 19.93 -23.88 10.26
C MET A 1 19.25 -23.36 9.00
N GLU A 2 19.39 -24.04 7.85
CA GLU A 2 18.73 -23.64 6.58
C GLU A 2 17.19 -23.67 6.63
N VAL A 3 16.58 -24.64 7.31
CA VAL A 3 15.11 -24.70 7.45
C VAL A 3 14.54 -23.43 8.11
N ASN A 4 15.25 -22.87 9.10
CA ASN A 4 14.83 -21.62 9.75
C ASN A 4 14.96 -20.43 8.80
N LEU A 5 16.06 -20.35 8.04
CA LEU A 5 16.25 -19.29 7.03
C LEU A 5 15.14 -19.31 5.97
N LEU A 6 14.77 -20.50 5.49
CA LEU A 6 13.68 -20.66 4.53
C LEU A 6 12.32 -20.30 5.16
N HIS A 7 12.11 -20.67 6.42
CA HIS A 7 10.90 -20.32 7.16
C HIS A 7 10.75 -18.80 7.32
N ASP A 8 11.82 -18.11 7.70
CA ASP A 8 11.84 -16.65 7.84
C ASP A 8 11.60 -15.95 6.50
N SER A 9 12.25 -16.43 5.42
CA SER A 9 12.04 -15.92 4.06
C SER A 9 10.57 -16.05 3.63
N LEU A 10 9.94 -17.20 3.89
CA LEU A 10 8.53 -17.44 3.58
C LEU A 10 7.61 -16.51 4.37
N ASN A 11 7.90 -16.28 5.65
CA ASN A 11 7.14 -15.37 6.49
C ASN A 11 7.26 -13.91 6.00
N ASN A 12 8.44 -13.50 5.53
CA ASN A 12 8.65 -12.19 4.94
C ASN A 12 7.83 -12.00 3.65
N ILE A 13 7.84 -12.99 2.75
CA ILE A 13 7.03 -12.96 1.52
C ILE A 13 5.54 -12.86 1.85
N ARG A 14 5.04 -13.71 2.78
CA ARG A 14 3.63 -13.68 3.20
C ARG A 14 3.22 -12.33 3.80
N THR A 15 4.08 -11.75 4.63
CA THR A 15 3.85 -10.44 5.23
C THR A 15 3.80 -9.35 4.15
N ALA A 16 4.69 -9.41 3.16
CA ALA A 16 4.69 -8.48 2.03
C ALA A 16 3.41 -8.60 1.18
N THR A 17 2.99 -9.83 0.84
CA THR A 17 1.74 -10.08 0.13
C THR A 17 0.53 -9.52 0.89
N SER A 18 0.44 -9.78 2.19
CA SER A 18 -0.66 -9.26 3.02
C SER A 18 -0.72 -7.73 3.04
N ARG A 19 0.44 -7.04 3.03
CA ARG A 19 0.48 -5.57 2.93
C ARG A 19 -0.02 -5.07 1.58
N LEU A 20 0.30 -5.77 0.49
CA LEU A 20 -0.22 -5.43 -0.85
C LEU A 20 -1.75 -5.63 -0.93
N ASP A 21 -2.28 -6.69 -0.32
CA ASP A 21 -3.73 -6.93 -0.27
C ASP A 21 -4.46 -5.79 0.48
N ILE A 22 -3.92 -5.37 1.63
CA ILE A 22 -4.46 -4.25 2.41
C ILE A 22 -4.39 -2.95 1.59
N ALA A 23 -3.27 -2.69 0.92
CA ALA A 23 -3.10 -1.50 0.09
C ALA A 23 -4.09 -1.48 -1.09
N SER A 24 -4.30 -2.63 -1.75
CA SER A 24 -5.28 -2.79 -2.84
C SER A 24 -6.71 -2.51 -2.37
N ALA A 25 -7.10 -3.05 -1.21
CA ALA A 25 -8.41 -2.79 -0.62
C ALA A 25 -8.60 -1.31 -0.24
N ALA A 26 -7.58 -0.68 0.34
CA ALA A 26 -7.61 0.75 0.68
C ALA A 26 -7.72 1.64 -0.56
N LEU A 27 -7.01 1.29 -1.64
CA LEU A 27 -7.08 1.99 -2.91
C LEU A 27 -8.48 1.87 -3.54
N HIS A 28 -9.07 0.68 -3.48
CA HIS A 28 -10.45 0.48 -3.93
C HIS A 28 -11.46 1.29 -3.10
N ASP A 29 -11.30 1.36 -1.77
CA ASP A 29 -12.18 2.21 -0.94
C ASP A 29 -11.97 3.72 -1.26
N LEU A 30 -10.74 4.13 -1.59
CA LEU A 30 -10.44 5.49 -2.00
C LEU A 30 -11.06 5.85 -3.36
N SER A 31 -11.08 4.93 -4.34
CA SER A 31 -11.68 5.20 -5.65
C SER A 31 -13.19 5.45 -5.60
N LEU A 32 -13.86 4.93 -4.58
CA LEU A 32 -15.30 5.13 -4.34
C LEU A 32 -15.60 6.46 -3.63
N ARG A 33 -14.57 7.18 -3.19
CA ARG A 33 -14.73 8.43 -2.42
C ARG A 33 -14.55 9.63 -3.35
N PRO A 34 -15.57 10.52 -3.46
CA PRO A 34 -15.44 11.73 -4.26
C PRO A 34 -14.47 12.71 -3.62
N GLN A 35 -13.87 13.56 -4.46
CA GLN A 35 -13.13 14.75 -4.03
C GLN A 35 -13.99 15.63 -3.11
N GLY A 36 -13.34 16.25 -2.13
CA GLY A 36 -13.97 17.08 -1.10
C GLY A 36 -14.63 16.29 0.04
N LYS A 37 -14.60 14.95 0.01
CA LYS A 37 -15.19 14.14 1.09
C LYS A 37 -14.44 14.35 2.40
N ARG A 38 -15.18 14.62 3.48
CA ARG A 38 -14.63 14.71 4.83
C ARG A 38 -14.22 13.32 5.33
N MET A 39 -13.05 13.24 5.94
CA MET A 39 -12.54 12.02 6.57
C MET A 39 -11.68 12.34 7.79
N PHE A 40 -11.50 11.34 8.64
CA PHE A 40 -10.59 11.41 9.77
C PHE A 40 -9.23 10.86 9.36
N VAL A 41 -8.18 11.67 9.51
CA VAL A 41 -6.80 11.30 9.22
C VAL A 41 -6.10 10.99 10.56
N PRO A 42 -5.45 9.82 10.69
CA PRO A 42 -4.69 9.51 11.89
C PRO A 42 -3.45 10.42 11.98
N LEU A 43 -3.31 11.13 13.09
CA LEU A 43 -2.11 11.90 13.43
C LEU A 43 -1.16 11.08 14.30
N THR A 44 -1.72 10.22 15.15
CA THR A 44 -1.02 9.20 15.94
C THR A 44 -1.91 7.95 16.05
N ALA A 45 -1.44 6.90 16.73
CA ALA A 45 -2.22 5.68 16.95
C ALA A 45 -3.56 5.91 17.67
N SER A 46 -3.70 6.98 18.45
CA SER A 46 -4.91 7.27 19.25
C SER A 46 -5.55 8.62 18.93
N LEU A 47 -5.02 9.38 17.97
CA LEU A 47 -5.51 10.72 17.64
C LEU A 47 -5.85 10.82 16.16
N TYR A 48 -7.08 11.22 15.88
CA TYR A 48 -7.59 11.44 14.54
C TYR A 48 -8.06 12.89 14.40
N VAL A 49 -7.66 13.54 13.31
CA VAL A 49 -8.05 14.91 13.00
C VAL A 49 -8.97 14.93 11.78
N PRO A 50 -9.99 15.81 11.75
CA PRO A 50 -10.82 15.96 10.57
C PRO A 50 -10.02 16.59 9.42
N GLY A 51 -10.19 16.06 8.22
CA GLY A 51 -9.63 16.58 6.98
C GLY A 51 -10.58 16.38 5.80
N THR A 52 -10.23 16.95 4.65
CA THR A 52 -10.96 16.82 3.39
C THR A 52 -10.06 16.20 2.34
N LEU A 53 -10.57 15.20 1.63
CA LEU A 53 -9.85 14.57 0.52
C LEU A 53 -9.76 15.55 -0.66
N ASP A 54 -8.58 16.06 -0.96
CA ASP A 54 -8.38 17.04 -2.04
C ASP A 54 -8.09 16.36 -3.38
N GLU A 55 -6.97 15.63 -3.50
CA GLU A 55 -6.67 14.85 -4.71
C GLU A 55 -7.00 13.36 -4.48
N ALA A 56 -8.08 12.90 -5.12
CA ALA A 56 -8.57 11.51 -4.99
C ALA A 56 -8.09 10.58 -6.13
N ASP A 57 -7.39 11.12 -7.12
CA ASP A 57 -6.94 10.43 -8.34
C ASP A 57 -5.44 10.11 -8.35
N LYS A 58 -4.72 10.55 -7.32
CA LYS A 58 -3.30 10.28 -7.11
C LYS A 58 -3.03 9.77 -5.72
N VAL A 59 -1.97 8.98 -5.60
CA VAL A 59 -1.48 8.44 -4.34
C VAL A 59 0.03 8.57 -4.26
N LEU A 60 0.53 8.74 -3.04
CA LEU A 60 1.96 8.73 -2.75
C LEU A 60 2.41 7.30 -2.45
N VAL A 61 3.48 6.85 -3.10
CA VAL A 61 4.01 5.49 -2.96
C VAL A 61 5.44 5.55 -2.46
N ASP A 62 5.71 4.82 -1.38
CA ASP A 62 7.07 4.54 -0.91
C ASP A 62 7.71 3.48 -1.80
N VAL A 63 8.82 3.82 -2.46
CA VAL A 63 9.60 2.91 -3.31
C VAL A 63 10.86 2.38 -2.61
N GLY A 64 11.06 2.74 -1.34
CA GLY A 64 12.20 2.38 -0.52
C GLY A 64 13.31 3.43 -0.51
N THR A 65 14.30 3.22 0.37
CA THR A 65 15.46 4.11 0.56
C THR A 65 15.13 5.57 0.90
N GLY A 66 13.90 5.83 1.37
CA GLY A 66 13.43 7.18 1.73
C GLY A 66 12.87 7.98 0.56
N TYR A 67 12.60 7.35 -0.58
CA TYR A 67 11.99 8.01 -1.74
C TYR A 67 10.50 7.72 -1.85
N PHE A 68 9.76 8.76 -2.20
CA PHE A 68 8.33 8.69 -2.47
C PHE A 68 8.05 9.23 -3.87
N ILE A 69 7.16 8.55 -4.58
CA ILE A 69 6.69 8.98 -5.89
C ILE A 69 5.19 9.23 -5.86
N GLU A 70 4.73 10.27 -6.54
CA GLU A 70 3.32 10.49 -6.78
C GLU A 70 2.92 9.73 -8.05
N VAL A 71 1.88 8.91 -7.94
CA VAL A 71 1.37 8.10 -9.06
C VAL A 71 -0.14 8.23 -9.17
N SER A 72 -0.64 8.12 -10.39
CA SER A 72 -2.08 8.04 -10.63
C SER A 72 -2.65 6.69 -10.23
N PHE A 73 -3.98 6.61 -10.07
CA PHE A 73 -4.69 5.34 -9.80
C PHE A 73 -4.37 4.21 -10.79
N VAL A 74 -4.21 4.55 -12.07
CA VAL A 74 -3.82 3.58 -13.10
C VAL A 74 -2.39 3.11 -12.85
N GLY A 75 -1.47 4.03 -12.58
CA GLY A 75 -0.06 3.72 -12.32
C GLY A 75 0.14 2.82 -11.10
N ILE A 76 -0.55 3.11 -9.99
CA ILE A 76 -0.45 2.27 -8.79
C ILE A 76 -0.99 0.86 -9.00
N LEU A 77 -2.03 0.68 -9.83
CA LEU A 77 -2.55 -0.65 -10.13
C LEU A 77 -1.51 -1.52 -10.84
N TYR A 78 -0.78 -0.96 -11.81
CA TYR A 78 0.35 -1.64 -12.45
C TYR A 78 1.46 -1.96 -11.45
N LEU A 79 1.82 -1.00 -10.58
CA LEU A 79 2.88 -1.20 -9.59
C LEU A 79 2.56 -2.33 -8.59
N ILE A 80 1.31 -2.44 -8.16
CA ILE A 80 0.86 -3.52 -7.25
C ILE A 80 0.95 -4.87 -7.97
N LEU A 81 0.52 -4.94 -9.23
CA LEU A 81 0.61 -6.18 -10.03
C LEU A 81 2.06 -6.61 -10.25
N ASP A 82 2.95 -5.68 -10.61
CA ASP A 82 4.37 -5.96 -10.76
C ASP A 82 5.02 -6.42 -9.45
N SER A 83 4.65 -5.79 -8.33
CA SER A 83 5.14 -6.16 -6.99
C SER A 83 4.68 -7.57 -6.60
N LEU A 84 3.41 -7.91 -6.86
CA LEU A 84 2.86 -9.24 -6.60
C LEU A 84 3.51 -10.30 -7.50
N PHE A 85 3.71 -10.00 -8.79
CA PHE A 85 4.42 -10.89 -9.71
C PHE A 85 5.86 -11.15 -9.25
N PHE A 86 6.57 -10.12 -8.80
CA PHE A 86 7.92 -10.26 -8.29
C PHE A 86 7.98 -11.09 -7.00
N LEU A 87 7.05 -10.88 -6.07
CA LEU A 87 6.97 -11.64 -4.82
C LEU A 87 6.63 -13.11 -5.08
N THR A 88 5.70 -13.41 -5.99
CA THR A 88 5.33 -14.79 -6.34
C THR A 88 6.44 -15.54 -7.08
N LYS A 89 7.33 -14.84 -7.81
CA LYS A 89 8.52 -15.44 -8.43
C LYS A 89 9.69 -15.67 -7.46
N LYS A 90 9.70 -15.00 -6.31
CA LYS A 90 10.68 -15.18 -5.24
C LYS A 90 10.32 -16.28 -4.23
N ALA A 91 9.09 -16.79 -4.29
CA ALA A 91 8.59 -17.87 -3.46
C ALA A 91 9.05 -19.25 -3.93
#